data_AF-B0T809-F1
#
_entry.id   AF-B0T809-F1
#
_cell.length_a   1.000
_cell.length_b   1.000
_cell.length_c   1.000
_cell.angle_alpha   90.00
_cell.angle_beta   90.00
_cell.angle_gamma   90.00
#
_symmetry.space_group_name_H-M   'P 1'
#
loop_
_entity.id
_entity.type
_entity.pdbx_description
1 polymer ?
#
loop_
_entity_poly.entity_id
_entity_poly.type
_entity_poly.pdbx_seq_one_letter_code
_entity_poly.pdbx_strand_id
1 'polypeptide(L)'
;MNRLAPHDWHVAPVSAAMISTVLDFADIHRDLGGGRTLMRLSPERVARADIILLLGRDAERAADIGLVWNDREDQLVRVIDDAALRASRQAAWEDAFDLFDADDRGREPQRLCA
;
A
#
# COMPACT_ATOMS: atom_id res chain seq x y z
N MET A 1 16.13 -15.05 32.37
CA MET A 1 15.89 -13.87 31.52
C MET A 1 16.38 -14.17 30.12
N ASN A 2 15.48 -14.34 29.15
CA ASN A 2 15.85 -14.38 27.73
C ASN A 2 15.29 -13.12 27.08
N ARG A 3 16.17 -12.25 26.57
CA ARG A 3 15.81 -11.00 25.92
C ARG A 3 15.04 -11.35 24.63
N LEU A 4 13.76 -11.02 24.59
CA LEU A 4 13.00 -10.91 23.35
C LEU A 4 13.71 -9.87 22.50
N ALA A 5 14.45 -10.32 21.49
CA ALA A 5 14.96 -9.44 20.46
C ALA A 5 13.75 -8.71 19.83
N PRO A 6 13.82 -7.40 19.58
CA PRO A 6 12.77 -6.70 18.88
C PRO A 6 12.68 -7.32 17.49
N HIS A 7 11.61 -8.06 17.22
CA HIS A 7 11.28 -8.43 15.85
C HIS A 7 11.05 -7.13 15.11
N ASP A 8 11.61 -7.01 13.91
CA ASP A 8 11.44 -5.85 13.07
C ASP A 8 9.93 -5.62 12.83
N TRP A 9 9.40 -4.63 13.54
CA TRP A 9 7.98 -4.40 13.87
C TRP A 9 7.31 -3.47 12.86
N HIS A 10 7.93 -3.29 11.69
CA HIS A 10 7.69 -2.13 10.83
C HIS A 10 6.30 -2.06 10.19
N VAL A 11 5.50 -3.13 10.23
CA VAL A 11 4.10 -3.12 9.78
C VAL A 11 3.25 -3.94 10.76
N ALA A 12 2.27 -3.29 11.39
CA ALA A 12 1.28 -3.99 12.24
C ALA A 12 0.61 -5.12 11.45
N PRO A 13 0.13 -6.22 12.05
CA PRO A 13 -0.60 -7.25 11.29
C PRO A 13 -1.89 -6.68 10.66
N VAL A 14 -2.37 -7.30 9.58
CA VAL A 14 -3.67 -6.97 9.00
C VAL A 14 -4.76 -7.35 9.99
N SER A 15 -5.64 -6.40 10.34
CA SER A 15 -6.72 -6.63 11.29
C SER A 15 -7.96 -7.20 10.61
N ALA A 16 -8.79 -7.91 11.37
CA ALA A 16 -10.08 -8.40 10.86
C ALA A 16 -10.98 -7.24 10.37
N ALA A 17 -10.93 -6.08 11.04
CA ALA A 17 -11.67 -4.89 10.65
C ALA A 17 -11.24 -4.40 9.25
N MET A 18 -9.94 -4.40 8.94
CA MET A 18 -9.46 -4.06 7.59
C MET A 18 -10.00 -5.03 6.54
N ILE A 19 -9.94 -6.33 6.80
CA ILE A 19 -10.43 -7.35 5.87
C ILE A 19 -11.93 -7.15 5.62
N SER A 20 -12.73 -7.02 6.67
CA SER A 20 -14.16 -6.75 6.54
C SER A 20 -14.44 -5.47 5.77
N THR A 21 -13.69 -4.39 6.05
CA THR A 21 -13.85 -3.12 5.34
C THR A 21 -13.57 -3.26 3.84
N VAL A 22 -12.53 -4.02 3.45
CA VAL A 22 -12.26 -4.26 2.02
C VAL A 22 -13.36 -5.13 1.41
N LEU A 23 -13.86 -6.16 2.09
CA LEU A 23 -14.96 -6.98 1.57
C LEU A 23 -16.24 -6.15 1.35
N ASP A 24 -16.58 -5.29 2.30
CA ASP A 24 -17.84 -4.53 2.29
C ASP A 24 -17.79 -3.29 1.38
N PHE A 25 -16.61 -2.68 1.23
CA PHE A 25 -16.49 -1.34 0.64
C PHE A 25 -15.47 -1.23 -0.49
N ALA A 26 -14.84 -2.33 -0.94
CA ALA A 26 -13.97 -2.31 -2.10
C ALA A 26 -14.66 -1.65 -3.29
N ASP A 27 -14.01 -0.66 -3.87
CA ASP A 27 -14.43 0.01 -5.07
C ASP A 27 -13.57 -0.38 -6.28
N ILE A 28 -12.40 -0.98 -6.03
CA ILE A 28 -11.55 -1.56 -7.07
C ILE A 28 -11.76 -3.07 -7.10
N HIS A 29 -12.22 -3.56 -8.25
CA HIS A 29 -12.33 -4.98 -8.56
C HIS A 29 -11.55 -5.27 -9.84
N ARG A 30 -10.60 -6.21 -9.76
CA ARG A 30 -9.78 -6.63 -10.89
C ARG A 30 -9.89 -8.13 -11.08
N ASP A 31 -10.43 -8.54 -12.22
CA ASP A 31 -10.44 -9.94 -12.64
C ASP A 31 -9.00 -10.43 -12.84
N LEU A 32 -8.66 -11.52 -12.16
CA LEU A 32 -7.37 -12.21 -12.29
C LEU A 32 -7.45 -13.42 -13.23
N GLY A 33 -8.64 -13.72 -13.75
CA GLY A 33 -8.95 -14.91 -14.52
C GLY A 33 -9.18 -16.14 -13.62
N GLY A 34 -9.82 -17.15 -14.19
CA GLY A 34 -10.08 -18.41 -13.49
C GLY A 34 -11.16 -18.33 -12.40
N GLY A 35 -12.01 -17.29 -12.42
CA GLY A 35 -13.04 -17.05 -11.41
C GLY A 35 -12.48 -16.47 -10.11
N ARG A 36 -11.44 -15.64 -10.23
CA ARG A 36 -10.79 -14.97 -9.09
C ARG A 36 -10.81 -13.48 -9.30
N THR A 37 -11.21 -12.75 -8.27
CA THR A 37 -11.28 -11.30 -8.29
C THR A 37 -10.39 -10.72 -7.19
N LEU A 38 -9.52 -9.78 -7.56
CA LEU A 38 -8.80 -8.95 -6.60
C LEU A 38 -9.68 -7.76 -6.21
N MET A 39 -9.96 -7.64 -4.92
CA MET A 39 -10.71 -6.54 -4.32
C MET A 39 -9.76 -5.64 -3.53
N ARG A 40 -9.88 -4.32 -3.71
CA ARG A 40 -9.11 -3.29 -3.00
C ARG A 40 -9.94 -2.03 -2.77
N LEU A 41 -9.49 -1.23 -1.81
CA LEU A 41 -9.95 0.14 -1.64
C LEU A 41 -9.03 1.08 -2.42
N SER A 42 -9.62 2.03 -3.14
CA SER A 42 -8.88 3.15 -3.71
C SER A 42 -8.40 4.14 -2.63
N PRO A 43 -7.36 4.95 -2.91
CA PRO A 43 -6.96 6.05 -2.02
C PRO A 43 -8.10 7.01 -1.70
N GLU A 44 -8.98 7.28 -2.67
CA GLU A 44 -10.13 8.16 -2.52
C GLU A 44 -11.18 7.53 -1.60
N ARG A 45 -11.36 6.20 -1.67
CA ARG A 45 -12.31 5.47 -0.83
C ARG A 45 -11.88 5.44 0.63
N VAL A 46 -10.60 5.20 0.92
CA VAL A 46 -10.10 5.17 2.32
C VAL A 46 -10.15 6.53 3.01
N ALA A 47 -10.14 7.63 2.24
CA ALA A 47 -10.27 8.99 2.77
C ALA A 47 -11.71 9.38 3.14
N ARG A 48 -12.71 8.52 2.89
CA ARG A 48 -14.11 8.84 3.20
C ARG A 48 -14.40 8.65 4.70
N ALA A 49 -15.30 9.48 5.21
CA ALA A 49 -15.62 9.55 6.64
C ALA A 49 -16.15 8.23 7.21
N ASP A 50 -16.90 7.44 6.43
CA ASP A 50 -17.37 6.11 6.81
C ASP A 50 -16.21 5.15 7.11
N ILE A 51 -15.17 5.15 6.26
CA ILE A 51 -13.99 4.31 6.44
C ILE A 51 -13.13 4.80 7.62
N ILE A 52 -12.94 6.11 7.73
CA ILE A 52 -12.18 6.72 8.84
C ILE A 52 -12.85 6.45 10.19
N LEU A 53 -14.19 6.51 10.26
CA LEU A 53 -14.92 6.20 11.49
C LEU A 53 -14.81 4.72 11.89
N LEU A 54 -14.72 3.81 10.90
CA LEU A 54 -14.62 2.37 11.13
C LEU A 54 -13.21 1.93 11.55
N LEU A 55 -12.18 2.46 10.89
CA LEU A 55 -10.79 2.02 11.05
C LEU A 55 -9.91 2.99 11.85
N GLY A 56 -10.34 4.24 12.03
CA GLY A 56 -9.56 5.26 12.72
C GLY A 56 -8.20 5.47 12.06
N ARG A 57 -7.12 5.29 12.83
CA ARG A 57 -5.74 5.48 12.36
C ARG A 57 -5.32 4.48 11.28
N ASP A 58 -6.03 3.36 11.18
CA ASP A 58 -5.74 2.29 10.24
C ASP A 58 -6.41 2.50 8.86
N ALA A 59 -7.17 3.59 8.68
CA ALA A 59 -7.92 3.84 7.45
C ALA A 59 -7.03 3.92 6.21
N GLU A 60 -5.96 4.71 6.24
CA GLU A 60 -5.03 4.81 5.09
C GLU A 60 -4.37 3.48 4.77
N ARG A 61 -4.03 2.70 5.80
CA ARG A 61 -3.40 1.39 5.64
C ARG A 61 -4.30 0.39 4.92
N ALA A 62 -5.62 0.57 4.97
CA ALA A 62 -6.56 -0.30 4.25
C ALA A 62 -6.40 -0.23 2.71
N ALA A 63 -5.81 0.84 2.16
CA ALA A 63 -5.52 0.94 0.72
C ALA A 63 -4.40 -0.02 0.27
N ASP A 64 -3.52 -0.38 1.20
CA ASP A 64 -2.43 -1.33 0.95
C ASP A 64 -2.90 -2.80 1.05
N ILE A 65 -4.15 -3.04 1.48
CA ILE A 65 -4.71 -4.38 1.60
C ILE A 65 -5.41 -4.79 0.30
N GLY A 66 -5.08 -5.98 -0.18
CA GLY A 66 -5.76 -6.63 -1.29
C GLY A 66 -6.31 -7.98 -0.90
N LEU A 67 -7.54 -8.26 -1.31
CA LEU A 67 -8.20 -9.54 -1.07
C LEU A 67 -8.41 -10.27 -2.39
N VAL A 68 -8.04 -11.55 -2.43
CA VAL A 68 -8.34 -12.42 -3.58
C VAL A 68 -9.55 -13.26 -3.24
N TRP A 69 -10.66 -12.98 -3.91
CA TRP A 69 -11.92 -13.71 -3.81
C TRP A 69 -11.99 -14.81 -4.86
N ASN A 70 -12.58 -15.95 -4.52
CA ASN A 70 -12.98 -16.98 -5.47
C ASN A 70 -14.49 -16.85 -5.72
N ASP A 71 -14.84 -16.40 -6.92
CA ASP A 71 -16.23 -16.16 -7.31
C ASP A 71 -17.04 -17.46 -7.45
N ARG A 72 -16.38 -18.61 -7.62
CA ARG A 72 -17.04 -19.92 -7.79
C ARG A 72 -17.37 -20.58 -6.46
N GLU A 73 -16.50 -20.42 -5.48
CA GLU A 73 -16.63 -21.05 -4.15
C GLU A 73 -17.13 -20.08 -3.09
N ASP A 74 -17.30 -18.80 -3.45
CA ASP A 74 -17.74 -17.71 -2.56
C ASP A 74 -16.86 -17.59 -1.31
N GLN A 75 -15.54 -17.57 -1.54
CA GLN A 75 -14.54 -17.65 -0.46
C GLN A 75 -13.36 -16.71 -0.66
N LEU A 76 -12.87 -16.18 0.46
CA LEU A 76 -11.60 -15.46 0.52
C LEU A 76 -10.45 -16.46 0.43
N VAL A 77 -9.68 -16.38 -0.66
CA VAL A 77 -8.54 -17.28 -0.91
C VAL A 77 -7.26 -16.73 -0.32
N ARG A 78 -7.07 -15.41 -0.36
CA ARG A 78 -5.81 -14.78 0.06
C ARG A 78 -6.00 -13.34 0.51
N VAL A 79 -5.25 -12.97 1.54
CA VAL A 79 -5.00 -11.57 1.96
C VAL A 79 -3.60 -11.18 1.51
N ILE A 80 -3.47 -10.00 0.91
CA ILE A 80 -2.22 -9.38 0.47
C ILE A 80 -2.05 -8.10 1.28
N ASP A 81 -0.86 -7.91 1.85
CA ASP A 81 -0.46 -6.69 2.55
C ASP A 81 0.71 -6.05 1.79
N ASP A 82 0.43 -4.98 1.06
CA ASP A 82 1.43 -4.24 0.28
C ASP A 82 2.06 -3.09 1.08
N ALA A 83 1.79 -2.93 2.38
CA ALA A 83 2.30 -1.79 3.16
C ALA A 83 3.84 -1.75 3.18
N ALA A 84 4.49 -2.92 3.27
CA ALA A 84 5.94 -3.03 3.15
C ALA A 84 6.46 -2.64 1.75
N LEU A 85 5.67 -2.90 0.71
CA LEU A 85 6.00 -2.55 -0.67
C LEU A 85 5.83 -1.05 -0.93
N ARG A 86 4.85 -0.40 -0.29
CA ARG A 86 4.67 1.05 -0.32
C ARG A 86 5.88 1.77 0.27
N ALA A 87 6.34 1.34 1.44
CA ALA A 87 7.51 1.93 2.10
C ALA A 87 8.78 1.81 1.23
N SER A 88 9.01 0.65 0.62
CA SER A 88 10.19 0.45 -0.25
C SER A 88 10.12 1.25 -1.55
N ARG A 89 8.94 1.41 -2.16
CA ARG A 89 8.76 2.27 -3.35
C ARG A 89 9.00 3.74 -3.04
N GLN A 90 8.55 4.22 -1.87
CA GLN A 90 8.78 5.60 -1.44
C GLN A 90 10.27 5.89 -1.26
N ALA A 91 11.00 5.00 -0.56
CA ALA A 91 12.44 5.15 -0.38
C ALA A 91 13.21 5.16 -1.70
N ALA A 92 12.88 4.23 -2.62
CA ALA A 92 13.52 4.19 -3.93
C ALA A 92 13.27 5.45 -4.78
N TRP A 93 12.12 6.10 -4.57
CA TRP A 93 11.80 7.37 -5.23
C TRP A 93 12.60 8.53 -4.62
N GLU A 94 12.67 8.61 -3.30
CA GLU A 94 13.49 9.62 -2.59
C GLU A 94 14.96 9.51 -2.98
N ASP A 95 15.53 8.30 -2.99
CA ASP A 95 16.92 8.07 -3.44
C ASP A 95 17.16 8.54 -4.88
N ALA A 96 16.19 8.29 -5.78
CA ALA A 96 16.28 8.74 -7.16
C ALA A 96 16.20 10.26 -7.27
N PHE A 97 15.33 10.91 -6.49
CA PHE A 97 15.22 12.37 -6.44
C PHE A 97 16.50 13.03 -5.93
N ASP A 98 17.08 12.49 -4.87
CA ASP A 98 18.35 12.99 -4.31
C ASP A 98 19.50 12.87 -5.33
N LEU A 99 19.52 11.80 -6.12
CA LEU A 99 20.48 11.64 -7.22
C LEU A 99 20.32 12.73 -8.29
N PHE A 100 19.07 13.02 -8.70
CA PHE A 100 18.79 14.08 -9.68
C PHE A 100 19.17 15.47 -9.16
N ASP A 101 18.91 15.78 -7.89
CA ASP A 101 19.25 17.08 -7.30
C ASP A 101 20.77 17.25 -7.10
N ALA A 102 21.49 16.16 -6.82
CA ALA A 102 22.95 16.16 -6.77
C ALA A 102 23.61 16.45 -8.12
N ASP A 103 23.04 15.93 -9.22
CA ASP A 103 23.54 16.16 -10.59
C ASP A 103 23.41 17.63 -11.02
N ASP A 104 22.37 18.34 -10.57
CA ASP A 104 22.14 19.75 -10.94
C ASP A 104 23.11 20.70 -10.22
N ARG A 105 23.55 20.35 -9.01
CA ARG A 105 24.53 21.15 -8.24
C ARG A 105 25.95 21.06 -8.78
N GLY A 106 26.27 20.04 -9.59
CA GLY A 106 27.60 19.82 -10.18
C GLY A 106 27.80 20.42 -11.58
N ARG A 107 26.73 20.92 -12.21
CA ARG A 107 26.79 21.41 -13.60
C ARG A 107 27.06 22.92 -13.60
N GLU A 108 28.33 23.31 -13.74
CA GLU A 108 28.64 24.72 -14.06
C GLU A 108 27.82 25.13 -15.30
N PRO A 109 27.14 26.30 -15.28
CA PRO A 109 26.33 26.72 -16.41
C PRO A 109 27.23 26.84 -17.63
N GLN A 110 27.07 25.92 -18.58
CA GLN A 110 27.76 25.98 -19.86
C GLN A 110 27.33 27.29 -20.51
N ARG A 111 28.19 28.29 -20.41
CA ARG A 111 28.02 29.54 -21.13
C ARG A 111 28.05 29.18 -22.61
N LEU A 112 26.88 29.26 -23.24
CA LEU A 112 26.74 29.23 -24.69
C LEU A 112 27.52 30.43 -25.22
N CYS A 113 28.78 30.20 -25.60
CA CYS A 113 29.56 31.16 -26.37
C CYS A 113 28.95 31.21 -27.76
N ALA A 114 28.46 32.40 -28.14
CA ALA A 114 27.90 32.71 -29.45
C ALA A 114 28.99 32.85 -30.52
#